data_AF-A0A968X793-F1
#
_entry.id   AF-A0A968X793-F1
#
_cell.length_a   1.000
_cell.length_b   1.000
_cell.length_c   1.000
_cell.angle_alpha   90.00
_cell.angle_beta   90.00
_cell.angle_gamma   90.00
#
_symmetry.space_group_name_H-M   'P 1'
#
loop_
_entity.id
_entity.type
_entity.pdbx_description
1 polymer ?
#
loop_
_entity_poly.entity_id
_entity_poly.type
_entity_poly.pdbx_seq_one_letter_code
_entity_poly.pdbx_strand_id
1 'polypeptide(L)'
;MAIKTKAHSFSGSTNITNTSIKKHFKKYEPWQVIAEMIWNGLDARATRIDVNVERNELGGFHLISILDNGDGIDFEHLEDNFEKFDDTIKNDVGQHGSNGRGRLSFYRIANEAAWHTTFKGKSASIYISSSSLKDFHGEYFNDDKQHPILKNLDKGTCVKLTEFSKKKTSFNVETLPQKLEAEFGWFLALQRIGKFLSMGNSLIFQGM
;
A
#
# COMPACT_ATOMS: atom_id res chain seq x y z
N MET A 1 -24.58 27.78 14.26
CA MET A 1 -23.25 27.56 14.87
C MET A 1 -22.67 26.31 14.23
N ALA A 2 -21.77 26.46 13.26
CA ALA A 2 -21.19 25.29 12.58
C ALA A 2 -20.18 24.63 13.51
N ILE A 3 -20.46 23.40 13.93
CA ILE A 3 -19.50 22.56 14.64
C ILE A 3 -18.40 22.24 13.63
N LYS A 4 -17.28 22.97 13.71
CA LYS A 4 -16.03 22.57 13.06
C LYS A 4 -15.57 21.28 13.76
N THR A 5 -15.95 20.13 13.23
CA THR A 5 -15.30 18.86 13.54
C THR A 5 -13.84 19.01 13.14
N LYS A 6 -12.95 19.25 14.11
CA LYS A 6 -11.51 19.11 13.89
C LYS A 6 -11.30 17.68 13.42
N ALA A 7 -10.84 17.50 12.19
CA ALA A 7 -10.16 16.26 11.83
C ALA A 7 -9.02 16.12 12.86
N HIS A 8 -9.07 15.08 13.69
CA HIS A 8 -7.90 14.72 14.46
C HIS A 8 -6.82 14.38 13.42
N SER A 9 -5.66 15.00 13.52
CA SER A 9 -4.49 14.64 12.71
C SER A 9 -3.44 14.04 13.63
N PHE A 10 -2.56 13.26 13.04
CA PHE A 10 -1.44 12.62 13.72
C PHE A 10 -0.21 12.67 12.81
N SER A 11 0.96 12.45 13.38
CA SER A 11 2.22 12.40 12.63
C SER A 11 3.24 11.63 13.44
N GLY A 12 4.20 11.04 12.76
CA GLY A 12 5.29 10.32 13.40
C GLY A 12 6.46 10.19 12.45
N SER A 13 7.52 9.57 12.96
CA SER A 13 8.74 9.33 12.20
C SER A 13 9.24 7.92 12.47
N THR A 14 9.70 7.24 11.42
CA THR A 14 10.40 5.97 11.57
C THR A 14 11.80 6.19 12.15
N ASN A 15 12.29 5.22 12.92
CA ASN A 15 13.63 5.26 13.54
C ASN A 15 14.80 5.03 12.55
N ILE A 16 14.58 5.19 11.24
CA ILE A 16 15.60 5.05 10.20
C ILE A 16 15.77 6.33 9.37
N THR A 17 16.97 6.54 8.83
CA THR A 17 17.24 7.68 7.94
C THR A 17 16.78 7.44 6.50
N ASN A 18 16.41 8.53 5.80
CA ASN A 18 16.10 8.51 4.37
C ASN A 18 17.20 7.86 3.53
N THR A 19 18.47 8.08 3.89
CA THR A 19 19.62 7.50 3.18
C THR A 19 19.64 5.97 3.31
N SER A 20 19.37 5.43 4.49
CA SER A 20 19.33 3.99 4.71
C SER A 20 18.14 3.34 3.99
N ILE A 21 16.97 3.97 4.01
CA ILE A 21 15.80 3.53 3.23
C ILE A 21 16.16 3.50 1.73
N LYS A 22 16.76 4.59 1.22
CA LYS A 22 17.13 4.70 -0.20
C LYS A 22 18.20 3.69 -0.61
N LYS A 23 19.11 3.33 0.29
CA LYS A 23 20.12 2.30 0.06
C LYS A 23 19.48 0.91 -0.03
N HIS A 24 18.52 0.62 0.85
CA HIS A 24 17.85 -0.67 0.93
C HIS A 24 17.09 -1.00 -0.36
N PHE A 25 16.22 -0.11 -0.84
CA PHE A 25 15.43 -0.33 -2.06
C PHE A 25 16.13 0.11 -3.35
N LYS A 26 17.44 0.41 -3.31
CA LYS A 26 18.17 0.98 -4.47
C LYS A 26 18.01 0.14 -5.75
N LYS A 27 17.98 -1.18 -5.60
CA LYS A 27 17.90 -2.14 -6.71
C LYS A 27 16.47 -2.56 -7.06
N TYR A 28 15.46 -2.03 -6.37
CA TYR A 28 14.08 -2.36 -6.69
C TYR A 28 13.71 -1.80 -8.06
N GLU A 29 13.21 -2.71 -8.88
CA GLU A 29 12.52 -2.42 -10.12
C GLU A 29 11.10 -1.91 -9.81
N PRO A 30 10.51 -1.06 -10.67
CA PRO A 30 9.19 -0.49 -10.43
C PRO A 30 8.09 -1.49 -10.11
N TRP A 31 8.08 -2.66 -10.75
CA TRP A 31 7.08 -3.70 -10.50
C TRP A 31 7.19 -4.30 -9.09
N GLN A 32 8.40 -4.37 -8.52
CA GLN A 32 8.63 -4.91 -7.17
C GLN A 32 8.01 -4.00 -6.11
N VAL A 33 7.97 -2.69 -6.36
CA VAL A 33 7.26 -1.75 -5.48
C VAL A 33 5.77 -2.06 -5.42
N ILE A 34 5.16 -2.39 -6.56
CA ILE A 34 3.75 -2.78 -6.62
C ILE A 34 3.57 -4.12 -5.91
N ALA A 35 4.49 -5.08 -6.10
CA ALA A 35 4.48 -6.34 -5.39
C ALA A 35 4.57 -6.16 -3.87
N GLU A 36 5.40 -5.25 -3.35
CA GLU A 36 5.44 -4.93 -1.91
C GLU A 36 4.09 -4.42 -1.38
N MET A 37 3.39 -3.58 -2.15
CA MET A 37 2.07 -3.10 -1.72
C MET A 37 1.03 -4.24 -1.71
N ILE A 38 1.11 -5.17 -2.66
CA ILE A 38 0.25 -6.38 -2.69
C ILE A 38 0.58 -7.28 -1.49
N TRP A 39 1.87 -7.53 -1.22
CA TRP A 39 2.31 -8.31 -0.05
C TRP A 39 1.81 -7.72 1.26
N ASN A 40 1.83 -6.39 1.42
CA ASN A 40 1.26 -5.73 2.60
C ASN A 40 -0.23 -6.04 2.78
N GLY A 41 -1.02 -6.06 1.68
CA GLY A 41 -2.43 -6.48 1.73
C GLY A 41 -2.58 -7.96 2.10
N LEU A 42 -1.76 -8.85 1.54
CA LEU A 42 -1.78 -10.27 1.84
C LEU A 42 -1.42 -10.57 3.30
N ASP A 43 -0.42 -9.87 3.85
CA ASP A 43 -0.04 -9.94 5.27
C ASP A 43 -1.15 -9.42 6.19
N ALA A 44 -1.92 -8.44 5.71
CA ALA A 44 -3.16 -7.98 6.34
C ALA A 44 -4.34 -8.93 6.10
N ARG A 45 -4.08 -10.18 5.69
CA ARG A 45 -5.07 -11.25 5.48
C ARG A 45 -6.11 -10.92 4.40
N ALA A 46 -5.79 -10.06 3.44
CA ALA A 46 -6.67 -9.79 2.31
C ALA A 46 -6.96 -11.08 1.52
N THR A 47 -8.21 -11.22 1.10
CA THR A 47 -8.66 -12.25 0.16
C THR A 47 -8.87 -11.68 -1.23
N ARG A 48 -8.93 -10.36 -1.38
CA ARG A 48 -9.08 -9.67 -2.64
C ARG A 48 -8.15 -8.47 -2.68
N ILE A 49 -7.37 -8.40 -3.76
CA ILE A 49 -6.50 -7.27 -4.07
C ILE A 49 -6.75 -6.85 -5.52
N ASP A 50 -7.04 -5.58 -5.72
CA ASP A 50 -7.26 -4.97 -7.04
C ASP A 50 -6.19 -3.91 -7.29
N VAL A 51 -5.39 -4.09 -8.35
CA VAL A 51 -4.37 -3.13 -8.79
C VAL A 51 -4.94 -2.28 -9.92
N ASN A 52 -4.72 -0.98 -9.89
CA ASN A 52 -5.13 -0.09 -10.98
C ASN A 52 -4.00 0.88 -11.34
N VAL A 53 -3.88 1.16 -12.64
CA VAL A 53 -2.86 2.04 -13.20
C VAL A 53 -3.54 2.98 -14.18
N GLU A 54 -3.54 4.27 -13.83
CA GLU A 54 -4.14 5.32 -14.64
C GLU A 54 -3.04 6.16 -15.29
N ARG A 55 -3.26 6.50 -16.57
CA ARG A 55 -2.41 7.41 -17.32
C ARG A 55 -3.13 8.73 -17.55
N ASN A 56 -2.37 9.82 -17.60
CA ASN A 56 -2.87 11.12 -18.05
C ASN A 56 -2.96 11.16 -19.59
N GLU A 57 -3.52 12.25 -20.11
CA GLU A 57 -3.72 12.47 -21.56
C GLU A 57 -2.41 12.42 -22.37
N LEU A 58 -1.26 12.71 -21.73
CA LEU A 58 0.06 12.65 -22.35
C LEU A 58 0.72 11.27 -22.24
N GLY A 59 0.00 10.26 -21.76
CA GLY A 59 0.48 8.89 -21.58
C GLY A 59 1.38 8.67 -20.36
N GLY A 60 1.64 9.72 -19.55
CA GLY A 60 2.38 9.60 -18.29
C GLY A 60 1.53 8.98 -17.18
N PHE A 61 2.16 8.39 -16.16
CA PHE A 61 1.43 7.87 -15.00
C PHE A 61 0.74 9.01 -14.24
N HIS A 62 -0.54 8.81 -13.92
CA HIS A 62 -1.36 9.72 -13.13
C HIS A 62 -1.59 9.18 -11.71
N LEU A 63 -1.99 7.91 -11.62
CA LEU A 63 -2.26 7.21 -10.37
C LEU A 63 -1.88 5.74 -10.52
N ILE A 64 -1.23 5.18 -9.51
CA ILE A 64 -1.20 3.73 -9.30
C ILE A 64 -1.88 3.48 -7.96
N SER A 65 -2.90 2.64 -7.94
CA SER A 65 -3.60 2.27 -6.72
C SER A 65 -3.62 0.77 -6.48
N ILE A 66 -3.47 0.38 -5.23
CA ILE A 66 -3.57 -1.01 -4.77
C ILE A 66 -4.62 -1.03 -3.67
N LEU A 67 -5.74 -1.67 -3.95
CA LEU A 67 -6.85 -1.81 -3.01
C LEU A 67 -6.90 -3.24 -2.50
N ASP A 68 -6.95 -3.41 -1.19
CA ASP A 68 -7.14 -4.69 -0.53
C ASP A 68 -8.33 -4.65 0.45
N ASN A 69 -8.92 -5.82 0.69
CA ASN A 69 -9.96 -6.03 1.68
C ASN A 69 -9.43 -6.67 2.98
N GLY A 70 -8.14 -6.48 3.25
CA GLY A 70 -7.49 -6.97 4.45
C GLY A 70 -7.98 -6.25 5.70
N ASP A 71 -7.31 -6.46 6.83
CA ASP A 71 -7.78 -5.93 8.10
C ASP A 71 -7.64 -4.43 8.27
N GLY A 72 -6.91 -3.77 7.37
CA GLY A 72 -6.52 -2.37 7.50
C GLY A 72 -5.26 -2.20 8.35
N ILE A 73 -4.85 -0.94 8.50
CA ILE A 73 -3.70 -0.52 9.30
C ILE A 73 -4.21 -0.08 10.69
N ASP A 74 -3.62 -0.62 11.75
CA ASP A 74 -3.86 -0.13 13.11
C ASP A 74 -3.14 1.21 13.31
N PHE A 75 -3.92 2.29 13.22
CA PHE A 75 -3.47 3.66 13.43
C PHE A 75 -3.76 4.19 14.84
N GLU A 76 -4.25 3.33 15.75
CA GLU A 76 -4.33 3.64 17.19
C GLU A 76 -2.99 3.31 17.89
N HIS A 77 -2.24 2.35 17.35
CA HIS A 77 -0.92 1.94 17.82
C HIS A 77 0.16 2.18 16.75
N LEU A 78 0.32 3.44 16.32
CA LEU A 78 1.25 3.81 15.24
C LEU A 78 2.72 3.49 15.58
N GLU A 79 3.11 3.66 16.84
CA GLU A 79 4.46 3.32 17.32
C GLU A 79 4.80 1.83 17.05
N ASP A 80 3.81 0.96 17.19
CA ASP A 80 3.97 -0.49 17.02
C ASP A 80 3.84 -0.97 15.58
N ASN A 81 3.21 -0.19 14.68
CA ASN A 81 2.84 -0.64 13.34
C ASN A 81 3.48 0.19 12.21
N PHE A 82 3.46 1.51 12.32
CA PHE A 82 3.84 2.43 11.24
C PHE A 82 5.15 3.19 11.50
N GLU A 83 5.61 3.31 12.74
CA GLU A 83 6.89 3.94 13.09
C GLU A 83 8.05 2.94 13.17
N LYS A 84 7.78 1.69 13.58
CA LYS A 84 8.78 0.63 13.55
C LYS A 84 9.23 0.36 12.11
N PHE A 85 10.56 0.44 11.92
CA PHE A 85 11.25 0.06 10.69
C PHE A 85 12.00 -1.27 10.88
N ASP A 86 12.51 -1.54 12.08
CA ASP A 86 13.07 -2.82 12.47
C ASP A 86 12.80 -3.01 13.96
N ASP A 87 12.10 -4.09 14.34
CA ASP A 87 12.48 -4.94 15.48
C ASP A 87 11.49 -6.11 15.67
N THR A 88 12.08 -7.31 15.82
CA THR A 88 11.54 -8.61 16.27
C THR A 88 10.52 -9.39 15.42
N ILE A 89 11.03 -10.51 14.89
CA ILE A 89 10.44 -11.84 14.65
C ILE A 89 8.91 -11.92 14.79
N LYS A 90 8.22 -12.03 13.66
CA LYS A 90 6.88 -12.62 13.64
C LYS A 90 7.04 -14.14 13.64
N ASN A 91 6.44 -14.80 14.64
CA ASN A 91 6.43 -16.26 14.78
C ASN A 91 5.47 -16.96 13.81
N ASP A 92 4.97 -16.27 12.79
CA ASP A 92 4.01 -16.82 11.83
C ASP A 92 4.69 -17.01 10.48
N VAL A 93 4.90 -18.28 10.13
CA VAL A 93 5.65 -18.74 8.94
C VAL A 93 4.95 -18.33 7.62
N GLY A 94 3.73 -17.78 7.70
CA GLY A 94 2.91 -17.37 6.55
C GLY A 94 2.96 -15.89 6.17
N GLN A 95 3.65 -15.01 6.90
CA GLN A 95 3.76 -13.58 6.56
C GLN A 95 5.01 -13.29 5.74
N HIS A 96 4.86 -12.56 4.63
CA HIS A 96 5.95 -12.24 3.70
C HIS A 96 6.72 -10.98 4.14
N GLY A 97 6.03 -10.01 4.70
CA GLY A 97 6.58 -8.70 5.07
C GLY A 97 7.35 -8.72 6.38
N SER A 98 8.63 -8.39 6.28
CA SER A 98 9.44 -8.04 7.46
C SER A 98 9.21 -6.57 7.85
N ASN A 99 8.52 -6.37 8.98
CA ASN A 99 8.56 -5.14 9.78
C ASN A 99 8.00 -3.88 9.07
N GLY A 100 7.11 -4.03 8.10
CA GLY A 100 6.41 -2.91 7.44
C GLY A 100 7.29 -2.01 6.57
N ARG A 101 8.56 -2.37 6.34
CA ARG A 101 9.53 -1.60 5.56
C ARG A 101 9.13 -1.42 4.10
N GLY A 102 8.49 -2.44 3.52
CA GLY A 102 8.07 -2.50 2.12
C GLY A 102 7.27 -1.28 1.67
N ARG A 103 6.45 -0.70 2.57
CA ARG A 103 5.66 0.52 2.33
C ARG A 103 6.51 1.68 1.83
N LEU A 104 7.76 1.78 2.29
CA LEU A 104 8.66 2.88 1.95
C LEU A 104 9.31 2.71 0.58
N SER A 105 9.21 1.54 -0.07
CA SER A 105 9.75 1.29 -1.42
C SER A 105 9.12 2.20 -2.50
N PHE A 106 7.95 2.80 -2.22
CA PHE A 106 7.20 3.65 -3.16
C PHE A 106 8.04 4.76 -3.81
N TYR A 107 9.03 5.30 -3.09
CA TYR A 107 9.87 6.41 -3.57
C TYR A 107 10.60 6.09 -4.88
N ARG A 108 10.75 4.79 -5.19
CA ARG A 108 11.36 4.29 -6.42
C ARG A 108 10.55 4.65 -7.65
N ILE A 109 9.23 4.79 -7.54
CA ILE A 109 8.34 5.07 -8.67
C ILE A 109 7.57 6.38 -8.52
N ALA A 110 7.15 6.73 -7.31
CA ALA A 110 6.32 7.90 -7.01
C ALA A 110 7.04 8.89 -6.10
N ASN A 111 6.55 10.13 -6.04
CA ASN A 111 7.02 11.11 -5.06
C ASN A 111 6.11 11.21 -3.84
N GLU A 112 4.84 10.84 -3.97
CA GLU A 112 3.86 10.86 -2.88
C GLU A 112 3.16 9.50 -2.78
N ALA A 113 2.90 9.05 -1.56
CA ALA A 113 2.10 7.88 -1.27
C ALA A 113 1.08 8.19 -0.16
N ALA A 114 -0.14 7.73 -0.36
CA ALA A 114 -1.24 7.83 0.61
C ALA A 114 -1.85 6.45 0.85
N TRP A 115 -2.03 6.08 2.11
CA TRP A 115 -2.75 4.87 2.53
C TRP A 115 -4.08 5.31 3.12
N HIS A 116 -5.18 5.05 2.42
CA HIS A 116 -6.53 5.18 2.97
C HIS A 116 -6.93 3.83 3.55
N THR A 117 -7.27 3.79 4.83
CA THR A 117 -7.49 2.53 5.53
C THR A 117 -8.74 2.60 6.39
N THR A 118 -9.42 1.47 6.52
CA THR A 118 -10.43 1.25 7.54
C THR A 118 -9.96 0.09 8.41
N PHE A 119 -9.88 0.30 9.73
CA PHE A 119 -9.47 -0.69 10.72
C PHE A 119 -10.47 -0.67 11.86
N LYS A 120 -11.11 -1.81 12.13
CA LYS A 120 -12.17 -1.96 13.16
C LYS A 120 -13.26 -0.88 13.07
N GLY A 121 -13.71 -0.57 11.86
CA GLY A 121 -14.77 0.43 11.60
C GLY A 121 -14.35 1.89 11.79
N LYS A 122 -13.06 2.18 11.97
CA LYS A 122 -12.52 3.55 11.98
C LYS A 122 -11.71 3.78 10.72
N SER A 123 -11.81 4.97 10.14
CA SER A 123 -11.15 5.33 8.89
C SER A 123 -10.09 6.42 9.08
N ALA A 124 -8.95 6.24 8.42
CA ALA A 124 -7.86 7.20 8.42
C ALA A 124 -7.10 7.21 7.09
N SER A 125 -6.35 8.28 6.88
CA SER A 125 -5.36 8.36 5.80
C SER A 125 -3.98 8.60 6.40
N ILE A 126 -2.96 7.98 5.82
CA ILE A 126 -1.55 8.19 6.16
C ILE A 126 -0.81 8.60 4.90
N TYR A 127 0.06 9.60 4.97
CA TYR A 127 0.76 10.22 3.86
C TYR A 127 2.26 10.22 4.10
N ILE A 128 3.03 9.88 3.06
CA ILE A 128 4.49 9.94 3.07
C ILE A 128 4.98 10.58 1.77
N SER A 129 5.88 11.56 1.90
CA SER A 129 6.59 12.15 0.75
C SER A 129 7.96 11.52 0.58
N SER A 130 8.37 11.29 -0.67
CA SER A 130 9.70 10.80 -1.02
C SER A 130 10.84 11.78 -0.65
N SER A 131 10.48 13.04 -0.41
CA SER A 131 11.38 14.06 0.12
C SER A 131 11.70 13.84 1.61
N SER A 132 10.74 13.32 2.39
CA SER A 132 10.92 12.93 3.79
C SER A 132 10.39 11.53 4.09
N LEU A 133 11.10 10.51 3.62
CA LEU A 133 10.66 9.11 3.73
C LEU A 133 10.52 8.57 5.15
N LYS A 134 11.24 9.16 6.09
CA LYS A 134 11.15 8.79 7.49
C LYS A 134 9.89 9.35 8.16
N ASP A 135 9.30 10.42 7.64
CA ASP A 135 8.21 11.14 8.31
C ASP A 135 6.88 10.80 7.64
N PHE A 136 5.83 10.69 8.45
CA PHE A 136 4.46 10.57 7.96
C PHE A 136 3.52 11.50 8.70
N HIS A 137 2.42 11.81 8.02
CA HIS A 137 1.29 12.54 8.56
C HIS A 137 0.02 11.73 8.30
N GLY A 138 -0.96 11.79 9.18
CA GLY A 138 -2.25 11.17 8.95
C GLY A 138 -3.41 11.98 9.48
N GLU A 139 -4.59 11.66 8.95
CA GLU A 139 -5.84 12.30 9.28
C GLU A 139 -6.91 11.24 9.52
N TYR A 140 -7.63 11.35 10.63
CA TYR A 140 -8.86 10.61 10.86
C TYR A 140 -9.99 11.24 10.04
N PHE A 141 -10.84 10.42 9.44
CA PHE A 141 -12.02 10.91 8.74
C PHE A 141 -13.23 9.99 8.93
N ASN A 142 -14.42 10.57 8.81
CA ASN A 142 -15.67 9.84 8.69
C ASN A 142 -15.82 9.31 7.24
N ASP A 143 -16.60 8.25 7.06
CA ASP A 143 -16.70 7.45 5.81
C ASP A 143 -17.03 8.27 4.55
N ASP A 144 -17.57 9.48 4.70
CA ASP A 144 -17.89 10.41 3.63
C ASP A 144 -16.71 10.68 2.66
N LYS A 145 -15.46 10.63 3.17
CA LYS A 145 -14.21 10.85 2.40
C LYS A 145 -13.53 9.58 1.90
N GLN A 146 -14.07 8.40 2.21
CA GLN A 146 -13.42 7.13 1.92
C GLN A 146 -13.49 6.75 0.42
N HIS A 147 -12.56 5.93 -0.06
CA HIS A 147 -12.60 5.38 -1.41
C HIS A 147 -13.92 4.62 -1.64
N PRO A 148 -14.60 4.76 -2.80
CA PRO A 148 -15.95 4.19 -3.01
C PRO A 148 -16.07 2.69 -2.72
N ILE A 149 -15.01 1.92 -2.99
CA ILE A 149 -14.99 0.47 -2.68
C ILE A 149 -14.80 0.21 -1.18
N LEU A 150 -14.06 1.05 -0.46
CA LEU A 150 -13.87 0.94 0.99
C LEU A 150 -15.07 1.50 1.79
N LYS A 151 -15.89 2.39 1.21
CA LYS A 151 -17.07 2.98 1.88
C LYS A 151 -18.08 1.96 2.41
N ASN A 152 -18.15 0.79 1.79
CA ASN A 152 -19.09 -0.28 2.18
C ASN A 152 -18.38 -1.45 2.87
N LEU A 153 -17.10 -1.28 3.25
CA LEU A 153 -16.30 -2.29 3.92
C LEU A 153 -15.95 -1.81 5.33
N ASP A 154 -16.04 -2.71 6.30
CA ASP A 154 -15.66 -2.46 7.70
C ASP A 154 -14.13 -2.53 7.93
N LYS A 155 -13.39 -2.92 6.88
CA LYS A 155 -11.94 -3.06 6.84
C LYS A 155 -11.36 -2.99 5.42
N GLY A 156 -10.07 -2.67 5.33
CA GLY A 156 -9.31 -2.69 4.07
C GLY A 156 -8.41 -1.49 3.91
N THR A 157 -7.50 -1.54 2.93
CA THR A 157 -6.58 -0.44 2.62
C THR A 157 -6.55 -0.15 1.12
N CYS A 158 -6.50 1.13 0.76
CA CYS A 158 -6.23 1.61 -0.58
C CYS A 158 -4.96 2.45 -0.56
N VAL A 159 -3.88 1.91 -1.10
CA VAL A 159 -2.63 2.63 -1.34
C VAL A 159 -2.77 3.40 -2.65
N LYS A 160 -2.44 4.69 -2.63
CA LYS A 160 -2.40 5.57 -3.80
C LYS A 160 -1.01 6.14 -3.96
N LEU A 161 -0.40 5.93 -5.11
CA LEU A 161 0.89 6.47 -5.49
C LEU A 161 0.68 7.56 -6.54
N THR A 162 1.25 8.73 -6.31
CA THR A 162 1.07 9.92 -7.15
C THR A 162 2.37 10.71 -7.31
N GLU A 163 2.33 11.81 -8.07
CA GLU A 163 3.49 12.68 -8.31
C GLU A 163 4.67 11.92 -8.93
N PHE A 164 4.42 11.35 -10.10
CA PHE A 164 5.39 10.53 -10.81
C PHE A 164 6.45 11.37 -11.52
N SER A 165 7.72 10.94 -11.44
CA SER A 165 8.80 11.55 -12.23
C SER A 165 9.17 10.67 -13.42
N LYS A 166 9.48 11.28 -14.58
CA LYS A 166 9.87 10.56 -15.81
C LYS A 166 11.06 9.61 -15.62
N LYS A 167 12.00 9.94 -14.72
CA LYS A 167 13.18 9.10 -14.42
C LYS A 167 12.86 7.84 -13.59
N LYS A 168 11.72 7.81 -12.91
CA LYS A 168 11.33 6.76 -11.95
C LYS A 168 10.26 5.79 -12.49
N THR A 169 9.59 6.14 -13.59
CA THR A 169 8.35 5.48 -14.04
C THR A 169 8.46 4.77 -15.39
N SER A 170 9.65 4.51 -15.91
CA SER A 170 9.81 3.82 -17.19
C SER A 170 9.65 2.30 -17.05
N PHE A 171 8.47 1.80 -16.67
CA PHE A 171 8.17 0.36 -16.70
C PHE A 171 6.97 0.03 -17.59
N ASN A 172 7.03 -1.14 -18.23
CA ASN A 172 5.97 -1.61 -19.10
C ASN A 172 4.83 -2.24 -18.28
N VAL A 173 3.71 -1.52 -18.23
CA VAL A 173 2.46 -1.93 -17.55
C VAL A 173 1.87 -3.19 -18.18
N GLU A 174 2.06 -3.42 -19.48
CA GLU A 174 1.53 -4.60 -20.19
C GLU A 174 2.20 -5.89 -19.73
N THR A 175 3.43 -5.81 -19.23
CA THR A 175 4.19 -6.96 -18.70
C THR A 175 3.98 -7.18 -17.19
N LEU A 176 3.27 -6.26 -16.52
CA LEU A 176 3.07 -6.31 -15.08
C LEU A 176 2.23 -7.54 -14.65
N PRO A 177 1.11 -7.89 -15.33
CA PRO A 177 0.32 -9.07 -14.97
C PRO A 177 1.15 -10.35 -14.89
N GLN A 178 2.01 -10.60 -15.89
CA GLN A 178 2.84 -11.82 -15.93
C GLN A 178 3.88 -11.84 -14.80
N LYS A 179 4.43 -10.67 -14.44
CA LYS A 179 5.36 -10.57 -13.30
C LYS A 179 4.66 -10.82 -11.97
N LEU A 180 3.46 -10.27 -11.80
CA LEU A 180 2.66 -10.49 -10.59
C LEU A 180 2.20 -11.94 -10.50
N GLU A 181 1.77 -12.55 -11.60
CA GLU A 181 1.43 -13.97 -11.65
C GLU A 181 2.62 -14.86 -11.27
N ALA A 182 3.82 -14.57 -11.80
CA ALA A 182 5.02 -15.32 -11.45
C ALA A 182 5.42 -15.16 -9.97
N GLU A 183 5.26 -13.95 -9.40
CA GLU A 183 5.57 -13.64 -8.00
C GLU A 183 4.60 -14.30 -7.03
N PHE A 184 3.29 -14.19 -7.30
CA PHE A 184 2.23 -14.53 -6.35
C PHE A 184 1.54 -15.87 -6.64
N GLY A 185 1.58 -16.38 -7.87
CA GLY A 185 0.76 -17.51 -8.30
C GLY A 185 0.95 -18.77 -7.44
N TRP A 186 2.19 -19.10 -7.09
CA TRP A 186 2.48 -20.22 -6.19
C TRP A 186 1.91 -19.98 -4.78
N PHE A 187 2.08 -18.78 -4.23
CA PHE A 187 1.64 -18.45 -2.88
C PHE A 187 0.12 -18.50 -2.78
N LEU A 188 -0.56 -17.88 -3.75
CA LEU A 188 -2.02 -17.79 -3.78
C LEU A 188 -2.66 -19.16 -4.04
N ALA A 189 -2.03 -20.04 -4.83
CA ALA A 189 -2.52 -21.40 -5.09
C ALA A 189 -2.44 -22.33 -3.87
N LEU A 190 -1.56 -22.04 -2.91
CA LEU A 190 -1.39 -22.83 -1.68
C LEU A 190 -2.32 -22.39 -0.54
N GLN A 191 -3.13 -21.35 -0.73
CA GLN A 191 -4.01 -20.83 0.30
C GLN A 191 -5.23 -21.71 0.49
N ARG A 192 -5.63 -21.93 1.75
CA ARG A 192 -6.85 -22.69 2.08
C ARG A 192 -8.15 -21.93 1.80
N ILE A 193 -8.03 -20.60 1.69
CA ILE A 193 -9.14 -19.70 1.38
C ILE A 193 -8.80 -19.08 0.02
N GLY A 194 -9.72 -19.21 -0.93
CA GLY A 194 -9.58 -18.62 -2.26
C GLY A 194 -9.25 -17.13 -2.19
N LYS A 195 -8.17 -16.74 -2.89
CA LYS A 195 -7.73 -15.35 -2.99
C LYS A 195 -7.85 -14.85 -4.44
N PHE A 196 -8.09 -13.56 -4.59
CA PHE A 196 -8.29 -12.88 -5.85
C PHE A 196 -7.25 -11.78 -6.00
N LEU A 197 -6.51 -11.81 -7.11
CA LEU A 197 -5.63 -10.73 -7.54
C LEU A 197 -6.09 -10.28 -8.93
N SER A 198 -6.42 -9.01 -9.07
CA SER A 198 -6.84 -8.41 -10.33
C SER A 198 -5.98 -7.19 -10.67
N MET A 199 -5.98 -6.83 -11.95
CA MET A 199 -5.44 -5.56 -12.42
C MET A 199 -6.36 -4.92 -13.47
N GLY A 200 -6.92 -3.76 -13.15
CA GLY A 200 -7.99 -3.15 -13.94
C GLY A 200 -9.15 -4.12 -14.11
N ASN A 201 -9.54 -4.40 -15.36
CA ASN A 201 -10.60 -5.36 -15.67
C ASN A 201 -10.09 -6.80 -15.88
N SER A 202 -8.79 -7.04 -15.69
CA SER A 202 -8.17 -8.36 -15.93
C SER A 202 -7.95 -9.11 -14.62
N LEU A 203 -8.37 -10.37 -14.58
CA LEU A 203 -8.05 -11.29 -13.50
C LEU A 203 -6.61 -11.79 -13.69
N ILE A 204 -5.75 -11.62 -12.68
CA ILE A 204 -4.39 -12.17 -12.66
C ILE A 204 -4.41 -13.55 -12.01
N PHE A 205 -5.11 -13.69 -10.89
CA PHE A 205 -5.22 -14.95 -10.17
C PHE A 205 -6.57 -15.08 -9.47
N GLN A 206 -7.14 -16.28 -9.52
CA GLN A 206 -8.30 -16.69 -8.72
C GLN A 206 -8.00 -18.06 -8.10
N GLY A 207 -7.90 -18.08 -6.77
CA GLY A 207 -7.78 -19.30 -6.00
C GLY A 207 -9.13 -20.01 -5.93
N MET A 208 -9.09 -21.34 -5.98
CA MET A 208 -10.26 -22.19 -5.73
C MET A 208 -10.61 -22.27 -4.25
#